data_AF-A0A2G7GHL9-F1
#
_entry.id   AF-A0A2G7GHL9-F1
#
_cell.length_a   1.000
_cell.length_b   1.000
_cell.length_c   1.000
_cell.angle_alpha   90.00
_cell.angle_beta   90.00
_cell.angle_gamma   90.00
#
_symmetry.space_group_name_H-M   'P 1'
#
loop_
_entity.id
_entity.type
_entity.pdbx_description
1 polymer ?
#
loop_
_entity_poly.entity_id
_entity_poly.type
_entity_poly.pdbx_seq_one_letter_code
_entity_poly.pdbx_strand_id
1 'polypeptide(L)'
;MEGKILWQQGNSKPENLNNFAVISQWWSSLANKQVMLAQRMIPQTGDVDELDWELQRFDEVFEIKSPEIRGITLYWQKPDSPQVRNTTPHQLVFDTRQQQLYIFPQSQKQLVIRVALRGISYETIEVKNPHWLYRRVGENHILTLRDNQQQLEVKITLNPNSLSQLKEQIP
;
A
#
# COMPACT_ATOMS: atom_id res chain seq x y z
N MET A 1 -7.49 7.78 -9.57
CA MET A 1 -8.47 7.48 -8.50
C MET A 1 -8.96 6.03 -8.50
N GLU A 2 -8.61 5.19 -9.47
CA GLU A 2 -8.92 3.76 -9.39
C GLU A 2 -8.19 3.09 -8.21
N GLY A 3 -8.89 2.24 -7.45
CA GLY A 3 -8.31 1.48 -6.34
C GLY A 3 -8.30 2.19 -4.98
N LYS A 4 -8.83 3.43 -4.87
CA LYS A 4 -9.03 4.10 -3.58
C LYS A 4 -10.51 4.01 -3.14
N ILE A 5 -10.75 3.57 -1.90
CA ILE A 5 -12.06 3.53 -1.25
C ILE A 5 -12.12 4.66 -0.21
N LEU A 6 -13.08 5.56 -0.35
CA LEU A 6 -13.27 6.71 0.54
C LEU A 6 -14.43 6.47 1.50
N TRP A 7 -14.20 6.69 2.79
CA TRP A 7 -15.24 6.86 3.78
C TRP A 7 -15.13 8.23 4.45
N GLN A 8 -16.26 8.89 4.67
CA GLN A 8 -16.33 10.19 5.35
C GLN A 8 -17.47 10.22 6.36
N GLN A 9 -17.21 10.77 7.54
CA GLN A 9 -18.23 10.94 8.57
C GLN A 9 -19.31 11.93 8.10
N GLY A 10 -20.58 11.60 8.36
CA GLY A 10 -21.72 12.48 8.00
C GLY A 10 -22.17 12.36 6.53
N ASN A 11 -21.48 11.57 5.70
CA ASN A 11 -21.92 11.27 4.35
C ASN A 11 -22.98 10.15 4.37
N SER A 12 -24.18 10.45 3.89
CA SER A 12 -25.36 9.57 3.90
C SER A 12 -25.50 8.70 2.65
N LYS A 13 -24.58 8.78 1.69
CA LYS A 13 -24.64 7.96 0.49
C LYS A 13 -24.48 6.47 0.84
N PRO A 14 -25.23 5.55 0.20
CA PRO A 14 -25.12 4.11 0.46
C PRO A 14 -23.70 3.56 0.28
N GLU A 15 -22.95 4.09 -0.68
CA GLU A 15 -21.55 3.73 -0.94
C GLU A 15 -20.67 3.96 0.30
N ASN A 16 -20.95 4.99 1.09
CA ASN A 16 -20.16 5.32 2.28
C ASN A 16 -20.24 4.19 3.32
N LEU A 17 -21.42 3.61 3.52
CA LEU A 17 -21.60 2.50 4.47
C LEU A 17 -20.88 1.23 3.99
N ASN A 18 -20.99 0.91 2.70
CA ASN A 18 -20.26 -0.22 2.11
C ASN A 18 -18.74 -0.02 2.18
N ASN A 19 -18.26 1.18 1.88
CA ASN A 19 -16.84 1.54 1.97
C ASN A 19 -16.32 1.38 3.40
N PHE A 20 -17.10 1.82 4.39
CA PHE A 20 -16.75 1.63 5.79
C PHE A 20 -16.65 0.16 6.17
N ALA A 21 -17.57 -0.68 5.70
CA ALA A 21 -17.54 -2.12 5.95
C ALA A 21 -16.28 -2.78 5.36
N VAL A 22 -15.90 -2.41 4.13
CA VAL A 22 -14.66 -2.89 3.50
C VAL A 22 -13.43 -2.47 4.30
N ILE A 23 -13.35 -1.19 4.70
CA ILE A 23 -12.24 -0.67 5.49
C ILE A 23 -12.17 -1.36 6.87
N SER A 24 -13.31 -1.59 7.51
CA SER A 24 -13.40 -2.27 8.81
C SER A 24 -12.93 -3.72 8.74
N GLN A 25 -13.31 -4.42 7.68
CA GLN A 25 -12.85 -5.78 7.43
C GLN A 25 -11.35 -5.82 7.18
N TRP A 26 -10.84 -4.89 6.37
CA TRP A 26 -9.41 -4.78 6.12
C TRP A 26 -8.62 -4.49 7.40
N TRP A 27 -9.06 -3.51 8.20
CA TRP A 27 -8.42 -3.15 9.46
C TRP A 27 -8.32 -4.34 10.40
N SER A 28 -9.43 -5.05 10.61
CA SER A 28 -9.47 -6.26 11.45
C SER A 28 -8.55 -7.36 10.91
N SER A 29 -8.41 -7.47 9.58
CA SER A 29 -7.54 -8.46 8.94
C SER A 29 -6.05 -8.19 9.15
N LEU A 30 -5.66 -7.03 9.68
CA LEU A 30 -4.27 -6.72 9.99
C LEU A 30 -3.77 -7.45 11.24
N ALA A 31 -4.64 -8.10 12.02
CA ALA A 31 -4.28 -8.78 13.25
C ALA A 31 -3.06 -9.70 13.07
N ASN A 32 -2.03 -9.46 13.89
CA ASN A 32 -0.76 -10.19 13.88
C ASN A 32 0.06 -10.04 12.58
N LYS A 33 -0.19 -9.01 11.77
CA LYS A 33 0.62 -8.68 10.59
C LYS A 33 1.57 -7.53 10.89
N GLN A 34 2.71 -7.52 10.21
CA GLN A 34 3.63 -6.39 10.27
C GLN A 34 3.05 -5.21 9.48
N VAL A 35 3.01 -4.04 10.11
CA VAL A 35 2.55 -2.80 9.49
C VAL A 35 3.61 -1.71 9.63
N MET A 36 3.56 -0.74 8.72
CA MET A 36 4.25 0.53 8.87
C MET A 36 3.22 1.60 9.21
N LEU A 37 3.43 2.31 10.31
CA LEU A 37 2.64 3.47 10.71
C LEU A 37 3.49 4.73 10.53
N ALA A 38 3.00 5.65 9.72
CA ALA A 38 3.63 6.95 9.48
C ALA A 38 2.66 8.09 9.79
N GLN A 39 3.19 9.24 10.17
CA GLN A 39 2.41 10.45 10.48
C GLN A 39 2.96 11.65 9.74
N ARG A 40 2.10 12.42 9.09
CA ARG A 40 2.49 13.64 8.35
C ARG A 40 1.53 14.78 8.64
N MET A 41 2.08 15.99 8.68
CA MET A 41 1.28 17.21 8.78
C MET A 41 0.81 17.63 7.39
N ILE A 42 -0.49 17.87 7.23
CA ILE A 42 -1.08 18.38 6.00
C ILE A 42 -0.52 19.78 5.75
N PRO A 43 0.09 20.04 4.57
CA PRO A 43 0.60 21.35 4.22
C PRO A 43 -0.55 22.38 4.18
N GLN A 44 -0.21 23.66 4.26
CA GLN A 44 -1.22 24.74 4.24
C GLN A 44 -2.04 24.76 2.94
N THR A 45 -1.53 24.17 1.86
CA THR A 45 -2.23 23.94 0.59
C THR A 45 -3.44 23.03 0.75
N GLY A 46 -3.45 22.17 1.78
CA GLY A 46 -4.51 21.19 2.04
C GLY A 46 -4.43 19.96 1.15
N ASP A 47 -3.46 19.90 0.22
CA ASP A 47 -3.29 18.77 -0.68
C ASP A 47 -2.54 17.63 0.02
N VAL A 48 -3.20 16.48 0.10
CA VAL A 48 -2.70 15.27 0.75
C VAL A 48 -1.83 14.47 -0.21
N ASP A 49 -2.05 14.61 -1.52
CA ASP A 49 -1.26 13.93 -2.54
C ASP A 49 0.16 14.55 -2.67
N GLU A 50 0.37 15.75 -2.10
CA GLU A 50 1.70 16.41 -1.95
C GLU A 50 2.52 15.88 -0.77
N LEU A 51 1.96 15.03 0.09
CA LEU A 51 2.67 14.53 1.27
C LEU A 51 3.82 13.60 0.88
N ASP A 52 5.02 13.93 1.34
CA ASP A 52 6.17 13.06 1.25
C ASP A 52 6.07 11.92 2.28
N TRP A 53 6.01 10.70 1.75
CA TRP A 53 5.87 9.47 2.49
C TRP A 53 7.16 8.64 2.55
N GLU A 54 8.30 9.22 2.18
CA GLU A 54 9.62 8.64 2.47
C GLU A 54 9.77 8.38 3.97
N LEU A 55 10.58 7.37 4.30
CA LEU A 55 10.77 6.91 5.67
C LEU A 55 11.37 8.03 6.55
N GLN A 56 10.65 8.40 7.61
CA GLN A 56 11.10 9.41 8.58
C GLN A 56 11.38 8.80 9.95
N ARG A 57 12.12 9.54 10.79
CA ARG A 57 12.59 9.09 12.12
C ARG A 57 11.48 8.56 13.04
N PHE A 58 10.27 9.08 12.92
CA PHE A 58 9.13 8.72 13.78
C PHE A 58 8.18 7.71 13.14
N ASP A 59 8.49 7.22 11.95
CA ASP A 59 7.74 6.13 11.34
C ASP A 59 8.06 4.83 12.06
N GLU A 60 7.02 4.07 12.34
CA GLU A 60 7.12 2.89 13.19
C GLU A 60 6.77 1.65 12.40
N VAL A 61 7.55 0.59 12.59
CA VAL A 61 7.23 -0.74 12.08
C VAL A 61 7.01 -1.66 13.27
N PHE A 62 5.84 -2.27 13.33
CA PHE A 62 5.50 -3.20 14.39
C PHE A 62 4.44 -4.20 13.91
N GLU A 63 4.27 -5.27 14.67
CA GLU A 63 3.16 -6.19 14.47
C GLU A 63 1.91 -5.64 15.15
N ILE A 64 0.83 -5.41 14.40
CA ILE A 64 -0.39 -4.83 14.98
C ILE A 64 -1.21 -5.90 15.71
N LYS A 65 -1.52 -5.64 16.98
CA LYS A 65 -2.31 -6.53 17.83
C LYS A 65 -3.72 -6.00 18.04
N SER A 66 -4.69 -6.91 18.05
CA SER A 66 -6.11 -6.65 18.33
C SER A 66 -6.69 -5.44 17.58
N PRO A 67 -6.47 -5.28 16.25
CA PRO A 67 -7.09 -4.20 15.51
C PRO A 67 -8.61 -4.41 15.46
N GLU A 68 -9.37 -3.41 15.88
CA GLU A 68 -10.83 -3.43 15.84
C GLU A 68 -11.37 -2.03 15.59
N ILE A 69 -12.62 -1.95 15.16
CA ILE A 69 -13.36 -0.69 15.02
C ILE A 69 -14.60 -0.74 15.90
N ARG A 70 -14.75 0.26 16.79
CA ARG A 70 -15.95 0.41 17.63
C ARG A 70 -16.64 1.72 17.29
N GLY A 71 -17.85 1.63 16.73
CA GLY A 71 -18.50 2.76 16.06
C GLY A 71 -17.69 3.17 14.83
N ILE A 72 -16.96 4.29 14.92
CA ILE A 72 -16.02 4.75 13.89
C ILE A 72 -14.58 4.82 14.37
N THR A 73 -14.33 4.57 15.65
CA THR A 73 -13.00 4.69 16.26
C THR A 73 -12.20 3.42 16.00
N LEU A 74 -11.00 3.59 15.46
CA LEU A 74 -10.04 2.52 15.22
C LEU A 74 -9.22 2.30 16.50
N TYR A 75 -9.07 1.04 16.91
CA TYR A 75 -8.27 0.62 18.06
C TYR A 75 -7.19 -0.36 17.60
N TRP A 76 -6.04 -0.33 18.27
CA TRP A 76 -4.95 -1.28 18.08
C TRP A 76 -3.97 -1.28 19.25
N GLN A 77 -3.11 -2.30 19.31
CA GLN A 77 -2.02 -2.42 20.27
C GLN A 77 -0.69 -2.70 19.55
N LYS A 78 0.40 -2.31 20.20
CA LYS A 78 1.76 -2.74 19.84
C LYS A 78 2.13 -3.98 20.65
N PRO A 79 3.04 -4.84 20.15
CA PRO A 79 3.38 -6.08 20.85
C PRO A 79 4.09 -5.78 22.18
N ASP A 80 4.92 -4.73 22.21
CA ASP A 80 5.73 -4.35 23.37
C ASP A 80 5.03 -3.36 24.31
N SER A 81 3.72 -3.14 24.14
CA SER A 81 2.97 -2.20 24.98
C SER A 81 1.59 -2.72 25.34
N PRO A 82 1.24 -2.78 26.63
CA PRO A 82 -0.12 -3.15 27.05
C PRO A 82 -1.16 -2.06 26.72
N GLN A 83 -0.71 -0.86 26.34
CA GLN A 83 -1.58 0.28 26.09
C GLN A 83 -2.35 0.12 24.76
N VAL A 84 -3.69 0.18 24.84
CA VAL A 84 -4.56 0.29 23.67
C VAL A 84 -4.45 1.71 23.09
N ARG A 85 -4.03 1.79 21.83
CA ARG A 85 -4.05 3.02 21.02
C ARG A 85 -5.37 3.12 20.27
N ASN A 86 -5.81 4.34 20.01
CA ASN A 86 -7.01 4.58 19.23
C ASN A 86 -7.00 5.94 18.51
N THR A 87 -7.84 6.06 17.49
CA THR A 87 -8.14 7.33 16.82
C THR A 87 -9.54 7.32 16.22
N THR A 88 -10.26 8.42 16.38
CA THR A 88 -11.58 8.62 15.76
C THR A 88 -11.41 9.47 14.50
N PRO A 89 -11.67 8.92 13.30
CA PRO A 89 -11.49 9.61 12.03
C PRO A 89 -12.71 10.47 11.65
N HIS A 90 -12.48 11.57 10.95
CA HIS A 90 -13.54 12.23 10.18
C HIS A 90 -13.54 11.75 8.72
N GLN A 91 -12.43 11.17 8.26
CA GLN A 91 -12.28 10.59 6.93
C GLN A 91 -11.27 9.43 6.96
N LEU A 92 -11.52 8.45 6.10
CA LEU A 92 -10.64 7.31 5.84
C LEU A 92 -10.50 7.15 4.32
N VAL A 93 -9.28 6.94 3.83
CA VAL A 93 -9.01 6.61 2.43
C VAL A 93 -8.19 5.33 2.40
N PHE A 94 -8.75 4.27 1.84
CA PHE A 94 -8.08 2.98 1.71
C PHE A 94 -7.63 2.74 0.27
N ASP A 95 -6.32 2.67 0.06
CA ASP A 95 -5.71 2.23 -1.19
C ASP A 95 -5.61 0.70 -1.20
N THR A 96 -6.46 0.07 -2.00
CA THR A 96 -6.56 -1.40 -2.07
C THR A 96 -5.39 -2.02 -2.81
N ARG A 97 -4.72 -1.29 -3.71
CA ARG A 97 -3.57 -1.82 -4.47
C ARG A 97 -2.33 -1.84 -3.58
N GLN A 98 -2.08 -0.73 -2.90
CA GLN A 98 -0.91 -0.61 -2.02
C GLN A 98 -1.14 -1.19 -0.62
N GLN A 99 -2.38 -1.58 -0.29
CA GLN A 99 -2.77 -2.03 1.05
C GLN A 99 -2.42 -0.99 2.12
N GLN A 100 -2.86 0.25 1.89
CA GLN A 100 -2.58 1.41 2.75
C GLN A 100 -3.85 2.13 3.14
N LEU A 101 -4.01 2.41 4.44
CA LEU A 101 -5.10 3.21 4.96
C LEU A 101 -4.58 4.56 5.45
N TYR A 102 -5.12 5.63 4.88
CA TYR A 102 -4.95 7.00 5.32
C TYR A 102 -6.10 7.35 6.27
N ILE A 103 -5.75 7.79 7.46
CA ILE A 103 -6.66 8.10 8.56
C ILE A 103 -6.52 9.59 8.87
N PHE A 104 -7.64 10.30 8.77
CA PHE A 104 -7.72 11.73 9.07
C PHE A 104 -8.42 11.92 10.42
N PRO A 105 -7.70 12.16 11.53
CA PRO A 105 -8.28 12.21 12.86
C PRO A 105 -9.22 13.41 13.04
N GLN A 106 -10.27 13.23 13.84
CA GLN A 106 -11.15 14.35 14.24
C GLN A 106 -10.45 15.35 15.17
N SER A 107 -9.60 14.84 16.08
CA SER A 107 -8.92 15.63 17.10
C SER A 107 -7.78 16.50 16.55
N GLN A 108 -7.23 16.15 15.39
CA GLN A 108 -6.09 16.83 14.77
C GLN A 108 -6.30 16.96 13.26
N LYS A 109 -6.94 18.05 12.83
CA LYS A 109 -7.32 18.26 11.42
C LYS A 109 -6.16 18.40 10.46
N GLN A 110 -4.98 18.77 10.95
CA GLN A 110 -3.77 18.92 10.15
C GLN A 110 -2.90 17.65 10.14
N LEU A 111 -3.38 16.53 10.69
CA LEU A 111 -2.62 15.29 10.76
C LEU A 111 -3.21 14.24 9.82
N VAL A 112 -2.34 13.51 9.11
CA VAL A 112 -2.70 12.26 8.45
C VAL A 112 -1.86 11.15 9.04
N ILE A 113 -2.52 10.07 9.43
CA ILE A 113 -1.87 8.82 9.84
C ILE A 113 -2.00 7.84 8.68
N ARG A 114 -0.89 7.27 8.21
CA ARG A 114 -0.91 6.19 7.22
C ARG A 114 -0.53 4.89 7.88
N VAL A 115 -1.38 3.87 7.75
CA VAL A 115 -1.08 2.50 8.14
C VAL A 115 -0.98 1.66 6.87
N ALA A 116 0.21 1.13 6.59
CA ALA A 116 0.49 0.30 5.44
C ALA A 116 0.78 -1.14 5.88
N LEU A 117 0.15 -2.11 5.23
CA LEU A 117 0.53 -3.52 5.42
C LEU A 117 1.95 -3.72 4.87
N ARG A 118 2.87 -4.15 5.72
CA ARG A 118 4.24 -4.45 5.31
C ARG A 118 4.30 -5.89 4.82
N GLY A 119 3.99 -6.08 3.55
CA GLY A 119 4.15 -7.34 2.83
C GLY A 119 4.70 -7.06 1.44
N ILE A 120 5.63 -7.89 0.96
CA ILE A 120 6.04 -7.84 -0.44
C ILE A 120 4.86 -8.40 -1.25
N SER A 121 4.04 -7.51 -1.80
CA SER A 121 2.99 -7.90 -2.75
C SER A 121 3.62 -7.99 -4.13
N TYR A 122 3.94 -9.21 -4.57
CA TYR A 122 4.30 -9.44 -5.96
C TYR A 122 3.02 -9.51 -6.78
N GLU A 123 2.77 -8.51 -7.62
CA GLU A 123 1.78 -8.64 -8.68
C GLU A 123 2.34 -9.60 -9.74
N THR A 124 1.64 -10.70 -9.98
CA THR A 124 2.02 -11.69 -11.00
C THR A 124 1.31 -11.34 -12.30
N ILE A 125 2.10 -11.08 -13.34
CA ILE A 125 1.59 -10.94 -14.70
C ILE A 125 1.96 -12.22 -15.45
N GLU A 126 0.97 -13.00 -15.84
CA GLU A 126 1.18 -14.24 -16.59
C GLU A 126 1.26 -13.93 -18.09
N VAL A 127 2.41 -14.18 -18.70
CA VAL A 127 2.64 -14.03 -20.13
C VAL A 127 2.93 -15.39 -20.75
N LYS A 128 2.03 -15.87 -21.63
CA LYS A 128 2.14 -17.20 -22.25
C LYS A 128 2.79 -17.10 -23.62
N ASN A 129 3.93 -17.75 -23.78
CA ASN A 129 4.69 -17.79 -25.05
C ASN A 129 4.87 -16.40 -25.70
N PRO A 130 5.45 -15.41 -24.99
CA PRO A 130 5.65 -14.08 -25.57
C PRO A 130 6.57 -14.13 -26.78
N HIS A 131 6.53 -13.09 -27.60
CA HIS A 131 7.58 -12.81 -28.56
C HIS A 131 8.78 -12.20 -27.84
N TRP A 132 9.96 -12.78 -28.01
CA TRP A 132 11.19 -12.37 -27.33
C TRP A 132 12.06 -11.54 -28.26
N LEU A 133 12.49 -10.38 -27.79
CA LEU A 133 13.48 -9.55 -28.46
C LEU A 133 14.65 -9.31 -27.52
N TYR A 134 15.87 -9.43 -28.02
CA TYR A 134 17.09 -9.16 -27.28
C TYR A 134 17.88 -8.03 -27.93
N ARG A 135 18.43 -7.14 -27.09
CA ARG A 135 19.37 -6.10 -27.51
C ARG A 135 20.43 -5.89 -26.43
N ARG A 136 21.68 -5.68 -26.85
CA ARG A 136 22.75 -5.23 -25.96
C ARG A 136 22.92 -3.72 -26.05
N VAL A 137 23.09 -3.06 -24.91
CA VAL A 137 23.38 -1.62 -24.82
C VAL A 137 24.51 -1.44 -23.80
N GLY A 138 25.74 -1.25 -24.30
CA GLY A 138 26.94 -1.28 -23.47
C GLY A 138 27.14 -2.65 -22.80
N GLU A 139 27.25 -2.65 -21.48
CA GLU A 139 27.33 -3.88 -20.66
C GLU A 139 25.96 -4.45 -20.29
N ASN A 140 24.88 -3.72 -20.54
CA ASN A 140 23.53 -4.16 -20.20
C ASN A 140 22.90 -4.98 -21.34
N HIS A 141 22.06 -5.92 -20.93
CA HIS A 141 21.31 -6.86 -21.75
C HIS A 141 19.82 -6.54 -21.59
N ILE A 142 19.18 -6.05 -22.65
CA ILE A 142 17.75 -5.72 -22.64
C ILE A 142 17.00 -6.86 -23.31
N LEU A 143 16.07 -7.45 -22.57
CA LEU A 143 15.13 -8.45 -23.03
C LEU A 143 13.73 -7.82 -23.07
N THR A 144 13.03 -7.97 -24.19
CA THR A 144 11.65 -7.51 -24.33
C THR A 144 10.75 -8.72 -24.57
N LEU A 145 9.74 -8.89 -23.72
CA LEU A 145 8.68 -9.88 -23.85
C LEU A 145 7.43 -9.16 -24.34
N ARG A 146 6.92 -9.53 -25.52
CA ARG A 146 5.70 -8.94 -26.07
C ARG A 146 4.60 -9.98 -26.17
N ASP A 147 3.46 -9.69 -25.55
CA ASP A 147 2.22 -10.45 -25.69
C ASP A 147 1.24 -9.63 -26.55
N ASN A 148 1.05 -10.04 -27.79
CA ASN A 148 0.15 -9.34 -28.71
C ASN A 148 -1.34 -9.57 -28.38
N GLN A 149 -1.68 -10.65 -27.67
CA GLN A 149 -3.05 -10.93 -27.26
C GLN A 149 -3.47 -10.04 -26.10
N GLN A 150 -2.57 -9.87 -25.13
CA GLN A 150 -2.79 -8.98 -23.98
C GLN A 150 -2.41 -7.52 -24.25
N GLN A 151 -1.85 -7.21 -25.43
CA GLN A 151 -1.26 -5.91 -25.77
C GLN A 151 -0.25 -5.42 -24.72
N LEU A 152 0.55 -6.35 -24.20
CA LEU A 152 1.51 -6.10 -23.12
C LEU A 152 2.95 -6.18 -23.65
N GLU A 153 3.78 -5.23 -23.21
CA GLU A 153 5.22 -5.27 -23.44
C GLU A 153 5.96 -5.15 -22.09
N VAL A 154 6.72 -6.18 -21.74
CA VAL A 154 7.56 -6.22 -20.54
C VAL A 154 9.02 -6.09 -20.96
N LYS A 155 9.72 -5.07 -20.45
CA LYS A 155 11.16 -4.87 -20.69
C LYS A 155 11.95 -5.20 -19.43
N ILE A 156 12.93 -6.07 -19.59
CA ILE A 156 13.82 -6.53 -18.54
C ILE A 156 15.23 -6.10 -18.90
N THR A 157 15.85 -5.27 -18.06
CA THR A 157 17.24 -4.85 -18.23
C THR A 157 18.11 -5.61 -17.24
N LEU A 158 19.05 -6.39 -17.76
CA LEU A 158 19.97 -7.22 -17.00
C LEU A 158 21.38 -6.65 -17.12
N ASN A 159 22.05 -6.45 -15.99
CA ASN A 159 23.50 -6.25 -15.99
C ASN A 159 24.21 -7.62 -16.09
N PRO A 160 25.55 -7.67 -16.23
CA PRO A 160 26.27 -8.94 -16.34
C PRO A 160 26.01 -9.92 -15.18
N ASN A 161 25.90 -9.41 -13.94
CA ASN A 161 25.66 -10.24 -12.76
C ASN A 161 24.23 -10.84 -12.79
N SER A 162 23.22 -10.01 -13.04
CA SER A 162 21.81 -10.45 -13.13
C SER A 162 21.57 -11.40 -14.29
N LEU A 163 22.31 -11.24 -15.41
CA LEU A 163 22.26 -12.18 -16.53
C LEU A 163 22.86 -13.54 -16.16
N SER A 164 23.99 -13.56 -15.46
CA SER A 164 24.60 -14.81 -14.98
C SER A 164 23.64 -15.54 -14.03
N GLN A 165 23.04 -14.82 -13.09
CA GLN A 165 22.00 -15.37 -12.21
C GLN A 165 20.82 -15.94 -12.99
N LEU A 166 20.32 -15.23 -14.01
CA LEU A 166 19.23 -15.74 -14.85
C LEU A 166 19.61 -17.04 -15.56
N LYS A 167 20.83 -17.14 -16.09
CA LYS A 167 21.33 -18.34 -16.77
C LYS A 167 21.47 -19.54 -15.84
N GLU A 168 21.81 -19.32 -14.57
CA GLU A 168 21.89 -20.39 -13.57
C GLU A 168 20.52 -20.96 -13.19
N GLN A 169 19.44 -20.19 -13.38
CA GLN A 169 18.07 -20.57 -13.00
C GLN A 169 17.28 -21.22 -14.14
N ILE A 170 17.79 -21.20 -15.38
CA ILE A 170 17.15 -21.82 -16.54
C ILE A 170 17.93 -23.10 -16.88
N PRO A 171 17.29 -24.28 -16.82
CA PRO A 171 17.95 -25.56 -17.11
C PRO A 171 18.37 -25.73 -18.57
#